data_AF-A0A170WGD0-F1
#
_entry.id   AF-A0A170WGD0-F1
#
_cell.length_a   1.000
_cell.length_b   1.000
_cell.length_c   1.000
_cell.angle_alpha   90.00
_cell.angle_beta   90.00
_cell.angle_gamma   90.00
#
_symmetry.space_group_name_H-M   'P 1'
#
loop_
_entity.id
_entity.type
_entity.pdbx_description
1 polymer ?
#
loop_
_entity_poly.entity_id
_entity_poly.type
_entity_poly.pdbx_seq_one_letter_code
_entity_poly.pdbx_strand_id
1 'polypeptide(L)'
;MPSLNKRCVEMGILTALALSCNVNEMSMFDRKHYFYADLPAGYQITQQRFPLAKDGILKFQVFNRGKRKTPYSKNSKLKQLQLEQDSGKSLHDEEAQ
;
A
#
# COMPACT_ATOMS: atom_id res chain seq x y z
N MET A 1 -7.47 -8.88 -21.13
CA MET A 1 -7.75 -9.30 -19.74
C MET A 1 -6.52 -8.98 -18.89
N PRO A 2 -6.64 -8.50 -17.64
CA PRO A 2 -5.47 -8.12 -16.84
C PRO A 2 -4.56 -9.32 -16.56
N SER A 3 -3.26 -9.08 -16.62
CA SER A 3 -2.20 -10.06 -16.37
C SER A 3 -1.34 -9.57 -15.21
N LEU A 4 -1.08 -10.42 -14.22
CA LEU A 4 -0.34 -10.04 -13.04
C LEU A 4 1.15 -9.84 -13.36
N ASN A 5 1.70 -8.69 -12.96
CA ASN A 5 3.13 -8.44 -13.04
C ASN A 5 3.88 -9.17 -11.91
N LYS A 6 4.68 -10.18 -12.26
CA LYS A 6 5.46 -10.99 -11.31
C LYS A 6 6.38 -10.13 -10.43
N ARG A 7 7.01 -9.09 -10.99
CA ARG A 7 7.93 -8.22 -10.25
C ARG A 7 7.22 -7.42 -9.16
N CYS A 8 5.97 -7.01 -9.38
CA CYS A 8 5.17 -6.34 -8.36
C CYS A 8 4.92 -7.26 -7.16
N VAL A 9 4.65 -8.55 -7.41
CA VAL A 9 4.49 -9.55 -6.35
C VAL A 9 5.78 -9.77 -5.59
N GLU A 10 6.90 -9.95 -6.29
CA GLU A 10 8.23 -10.13 -5.68
C GLU A 10 8.60 -8.94 -4.77
N MET A 11 8.40 -7.71 -5.24
CA MET A 11 8.66 -6.50 -4.46
C MET A 11 7.72 -6.38 -3.25
N GLY A 12 6.45 -6.76 -3.40
CA GLY A 12 5.49 -6.81 -2.31
C GLY A 12 5.89 -7.81 -1.22
N ILE A 13 6.36 -9.01 -1.61
CA ILE A 13 6.85 -10.04 -0.68
C ILE A 13 8.11 -9.56 0.03
N LEU A 14 9.09 -9.01 -0.69
CA LEU A 14 10.31 -8.47 -0.08
C LEU A 14 10.00 -7.38 0.95
N THR A 15 9.04 -6.50 0.62
CA THR A 15 8.58 -5.44 1.53
C THR A 15 7.88 -6.03 2.76
N ALA A 16 7.03 -7.04 2.59
CA ALA A 16 6.38 -7.74 3.69
C ALA A 16 7.40 -8.37 4.65
N LEU A 17 8.42 -9.05 4.11
CA LEU A 17 9.51 -9.63 4.91
C LEU A 17 10.31 -8.56 5.66
N ALA A 18 10.68 -7.47 4.97
CA ALA A 18 11.40 -6.35 5.58
C ALA A 18 10.62 -5.70 6.73
N LEU A 19 9.29 -5.66 6.61
CA LEU A 19 8.38 -5.12 7.61
C LEU A 19 7.92 -6.15 8.66
N SER A 20 8.53 -7.34 8.66
CA SER A 20 8.19 -8.44 9.57
C SER A 20 6.71 -8.82 9.55
N CYS A 21 6.07 -8.73 8.37
CA CYS A 21 4.69 -9.17 8.16
C CYS A 21 4.65 -10.69 7.97
N ASN A 22 3.50 -11.29 8.29
CA ASN A 22 3.15 -12.65 7.89
C ASN A 22 2.64 -12.62 6.44
N VAL A 23 3.39 -13.22 5.52
CA VAL A 23 2.98 -13.37 4.11
C VAL A 23 1.90 -14.44 4.03
N ASN A 24 0.78 -14.12 3.37
CA ASN A 24 -0.29 -15.10 3.18
C ASN A 24 0.07 -16.07 2.06
N GLU A 25 -0.14 -17.37 2.28
CA GLU A 25 0.03 -18.40 1.24
C GLU A 25 -0.89 -18.17 0.03
N MET A 26 -2.05 -17.57 0.29
CA MET A 26 -3.02 -17.18 -0.72
C MET A 26 -3.43 -15.71 -0.53
N SER A 27 -3.35 -14.93 -1.61
CA SER A 27 -3.92 -13.58 -1.71
C SER A 27 -4.77 -13.47 -2.98
N MET A 28 -5.76 -12.58 -2.97
CA MET A 28 -6.70 -12.43 -4.08
C MET A 28 -6.94 -10.97 -4.41
N PHE A 29 -7.16 -10.70 -5.69
CA PHE A 29 -7.58 -9.38 -6.16
C PHE A 29 -9.11 -9.28 -6.20
N ASP A 30 -9.59 -8.16 -5.70
CA ASP A 30 -10.98 -7.73 -5.64
C ASP A 30 -11.18 -6.50 -6.54
N ARG A 31 -12.42 -6.28 -7.00
CA ARG A 31 -12.81 -5.07 -7.74
C ARG A 31 -13.54 -4.11 -6.82
N LYS A 32 -12.97 -2.93 -6.60
CA LYS A 32 -13.59 -1.83 -5.86
C LYS A 32 -14.23 -0.87 -6.87
N HIS A 33 -15.56 -0.85 -6.96
CA HIS A 33 -16.28 -0.12 -8.00
C HIS A 33 -16.56 1.34 -7.59
N TYR A 34 -16.21 2.28 -8.46
CA TYR A 34 -16.58 3.69 -8.37
C TYR A 34 -16.30 4.37 -9.72
N PHE A 35 -17.07 5.41 -10.03
CA PHE A 35 -16.91 6.18 -11.26
C PHE A 35 -16.06 7.41 -11.00
N TYR A 36 -15.00 7.57 -11.77
CA TYR A 36 -14.20 8.79 -11.78
C TYR A 36 -13.44 8.92 -13.11
N ALA A 37 -13.12 10.15 -13.50
CA ALA A 37 -12.58 10.45 -14.83
C ALA A 37 -11.22 9.78 -15.11
N ASP A 38 -10.40 9.57 -14.07
CA ASP A 38 -9.09 8.95 -14.16
C ASP A 38 -9.08 7.41 -13.99
N LEU A 39 -10.26 6.79 -13.87
CA LEU A 39 -10.42 5.35 -13.69
C LEU A 39 -11.32 4.75 -14.78
N PRO A 40 -10.78 4.49 -15.98
CA PRO A 40 -11.58 4.11 -17.16
C PRO A 40 -12.31 2.78 -17.02
N ALA A 41 -11.85 1.88 -16.15
CA ALA A 41 -12.50 0.59 -15.91
C ALA A 41 -13.77 0.68 -15.04
N GLY A 42 -14.01 1.80 -14.35
CA GLY A 42 -15.09 1.93 -13.36
C GLY A 42 -14.88 1.10 -12.09
N TYR A 43 -13.70 0.51 -11.93
CA TYR A 43 -13.27 -0.18 -10.72
C TYR A 43 -11.74 -0.18 -10.59
N GLN A 44 -11.28 -0.20 -9.35
CA GLN A 44 -9.89 -0.38 -8.99
C GLN A 44 -9.64 -1.86 -8.63
N ILE A 45 -8.56 -2.44 -9.15
CA ILE A 45 -8.08 -3.75 -8.73
C ILE A 45 -7.27 -3.59 -7.44
N THR A 46 -7.68 -4.22 -6.34
CA THR A 46 -7.03 -4.12 -5.02
C THR A 46 -7.13 -5.46 -4.27
N GLN A 47 -6.58 -5.62 -3.06
CA GLN A 47 -6.62 -6.88 -2.29
C GLN A 47 -7.34 -6.71 -0.95
N GLN A 48 -8.60 -6.27 -0.97
CA GLN A 48 -9.34 -5.86 0.23
C GLN A 48 -9.57 -7.01 1.23
N ARG A 49 -9.98 -8.19 0.75
CA ARG A 49 -10.34 -9.32 1.62
C ARG A 49 -9.15 -10.20 1.97
N PHE A 50 -8.33 -10.52 0.96
CA PHE A 50 -7.18 -11.41 1.07
C PHE A 50 -5.91 -10.67 0.64
N PRO A 51 -5.34 -9.82 1.53
CA PRO A 51 -4.15 -9.04 1.24
C PRO A 51 -2.92 -9.93 1.06
N LEU A 52 -1.83 -9.37 0.51
CA LEU A 52 -0.57 -10.08 0.33
C LEU A 52 0.06 -10.51 1.67
N ALA A 53 0.00 -9.65 2.68
CA ALA A 53 0.55 -9.93 4.02
C ALA A 53 -0.20 -9.18 5.14
N LYS A 54 -0.05 -9.63 6.38
CA LYS A 54 -0.68 -9.05 7.58
C LYS A 54 0.27 -8.98 8.78
N ASP A 55 -0.13 -8.23 9.80
CA ASP A 55 0.45 -8.25 11.15
C ASP A 55 1.96 -7.93 11.22
N GLY A 56 2.40 -6.92 10.48
CA GLY A 56 3.78 -6.45 10.48
C GLY A 56 4.13 -5.49 11.62
N ILE A 57 5.42 -5.17 11.75
CA ILE A 57 5.94 -4.23 12.75
C ILE A 57 7.01 -3.34 12.10
N LEU A 58 6.75 -2.05 12.01
CA LEU A 58 7.75 -1.05 11.63
C LEU A 58 8.47 -0.54 12.88
N LYS A 59 9.77 -0.83 12.99
CA LYS A 59 10.64 -0.31 14.05
C LYS A 59 11.36 0.95 13.57
N PHE A 60 11.37 2.01 14.37
CA PHE A 60 12.04 3.27 14.03
C PHE A 60 12.60 3.98 15.27
N GLN A 61 13.61 4.82 15.06
CA GLN A 61 14.17 5.67 16.12
C GLN A 61 13.44 7.00 16.17
N VAL A 62 13.16 7.48 17.38
CA VAL A 62 12.57 8.80 17.61
C VAL A 62 13.66 9.76 18.06
N PHE A 63 13.88 10.81 17.27
CA PHE A 63 14.78 11.91 17.56
C PHE A 63 13.94 13.12 17.98
N ASN A 64 14.12 13.61 19.20
CA ASN A 64 13.37 14.78 19.68
C ASN A 64 14.25 16.03 19.54
N ARG A 65 13.72 17.13 18.97
CA ARG A 65 14.43 18.41 18.81
C ARG A 65 14.61 19.19 20.14
N GLY A 66 14.05 18.70 21.25
CA GLY A 66 14.13 19.32 22.57
C GLY A 66 15.39 18.97 23.39
N LYS A 67 15.68 19.83 24.38
CA LYS A 67 16.96 20.04 25.10
C LYS A 67 17.70 18.88 25.78
N ARG A 68 17.29 17.60 25.69
CA ARG A 68 18.05 16.39 26.12
C ARG A 68 17.12 15.18 26.21
N LYS A 69 16.96 14.42 25.13
CA LYS A 69 16.58 13.00 25.23
C LYS A 69 17.43 12.21 24.25
N THR A 70 18.05 11.14 24.75
CA THR A 70 18.72 10.15 23.92
C THR A 70 17.72 9.60 22.89
N PRO A 71 18.15 9.30 21.65
CA PRO A 71 17.29 8.60 20.69
C PRO A 71 16.74 7.33 21.33
N TYR A 72 15.45 7.05 21.13
CA TYR A 72 14.81 5.85 21.65
C TYR A 72 14.02 5.15 20.55
N SER A 73 13.93 3.83 20.66
CA SER A 73 13.23 3.00 19.68
C SER A 73 11.74 2.96 19.96
N LYS A 74 10.95 3.05 18.89
CA LYS A 74 9.51 2.79 18.89
C LYS A 74 9.16 1.80 17.80
N ASN A 75 7.95 1.27 17.91
CA ASN A 75 7.37 0.42 16.89
C ASN A 75 5.94 0.86 16.58
N SER A 76 5.53 0.63 15.33
CA SER A 76 4.16 0.76 14.86
C SER A 76 3.72 -0.56 14.26
N LYS A 77 2.53 -1.02 14.65
CA LYS A 77 1.92 -2.21 14.05
C LYS A 77 1.40 -1.89 12.66
N LEU A 78 1.61 -2.79 11.72
CA LEU A 78 1.09 -2.74 10.37
C LEU A 78 -0.02 -3.77 10.23
N LYS A 79 -1.23 -3.32 9.91
CA LYS A 79 -2.39 -4.19 9.80
C LYS A 79 -2.25 -5.15 8.60
N GLN A 80 -1.89 -4.61 7.44
CA GLN A 80 -1.80 -5.38 6.21
C GLN A 80 -0.96 -4.67 5.14
N LEU A 81 -0.51 -5.44 4.16
CA LEU A 81 0.12 -4.99 2.93
C LEU A 81 -0.67 -5.52 1.74
N GLN A 82 -1.04 -4.65 0.81
CA GLN A 82 -1.89 -4.94 -0.35
C GLN A 82 -1.21 -4.46 -1.63
N LEU A 83 -1.43 -5.21 -2.71
CA LEU A 83 -1.14 -4.74 -4.07
C LEU A 83 -2.41 -4.11 -4.66
N GLU A 84 -2.26 -2.98 -5.34
CA GLU A 84 -3.37 -2.31 -6.01
C GLU A 84 -2.94 -1.61 -7.30
N GLN A 85 -3.92 -1.37 -8.16
CA GLN A 85 -3.79 -0.54 -9.35
C GLN A 85 -3.95 0.92 -8.95
N ASP A 86 -3.02 1.77 -9.38
CA ASP A 86 -3.12 3.22 -9.25
C ASP A 86 -4.10 3.81 -10.28
N SER A 87 -4.69 4.96 -9.97
CA SER A 87 -5.53 5.69 -10.92
C SER A 87 -4.69 6.53 -11.89
N GLY A 88 -5.34 7.08 -12.92
CA GLY A 88 -4.72 8.14 -13.71
C GLY A 88 -4.53 9.43 -12.90
N LYS A 89 -4.00 10.45 -13.57
CA LYS A 89 -3.89 11.81 -13.03
C LYS A 89 -5.04 12.66 -13.56
N SER A 90 -5.77 13.31 -12.66
CA SER A 90 -6.75 14.35 -13.02
C SER A 90 -6.09 15.74 -13.03
N LEU A 91 -6.36 16.53 -14.07
CA LEU A 91 -5.96 17.94 -14.19
C LEU A 91 -7.22 18.75 -14.46
N HIS A 92 -7.40 19.85 -13.72
CA HIS A 92 -8.50 20.79 -13.92
C HIS A 92 -7.90 22.14 -14.29
N ASP A 93 -8.18 22.62 -15.50
CA ASP A 93 -7.80 23.97 -15.92
C ASP A 93 -8.85 24.96 -15.39
N GLU A 94 -8.43 25.94 -14.59
CA GLU A 94 -9.32 26.97 -14.03
C GLU A 94 -9.65 28.10 -15.05
N GLU A 95 -9.10 28.04 -16.27
CA GLU A 95 -9.19 29.14 -17.27
C GLU A 95 -10.29 28.99 -18.33
N ALA A 96 -11.25 28.09 -18.13
CA ALA A 96 -12.46 28.03 -18.96
C ALA A 96 -13.66 28.65 -18.25
N GLN A 97 -13.61 29.97 -18.04
CA GLN A 97 -14.78 30.81 -17.74
C GLN A 97 -14.80 32.05 -18.64
#